data_AF-A0A2M7T7C8-F1
#
_entry.id   AF-A0A2M7T7C8-F1
#
_cell.length_a   1.000
_cell.length_b   1.000
_cell.length_c   1.000
_cell.angle_alpha   90.00
_cell.angle_beta   90.00
_cell.angle_gamma   90.00
#
_symmetry.space_group_name_H-M   'P 1'
#
loop_
_entity.id
_entity.type
_entity.pdbx_description
1 polymer ?
#
loop_
_entity_poly.entity_id
_entity_poly.type
_entity_poly.pdbx_seq_one_letter_code
_entity_poly.pdbx_strand_id
1 'polypeptide(L)'
;MDTVIKEMSSKTPDPERSSKNLERLLLNAPGVFTTHGDFIEIAARLFSYSQFLADYCINHPTILEHALDTLHEQITREKIIAEITGVHPQDKAAGMRLLRDI
;
A
#
# COMPACT_ATOMS: atom_id res chain seq x y z
N MET A 1 8.96 -2.07 -17.84
CA MET A 1 8.65 -2.12 -16.40
C MET A 1 9.68 -2.97 -15.67
N ASP A 2 9.99 -4.17 -16.16
CA ASP A 2 10.94 -5.11 -15.55
C ASP A 2 12.32 -4.53 -15.23
N THR A 3 12.88 -3.70 -16.11
CA THR A 3 14.16 -3.03 -15.88
C THR A 3 14.09 -2.08 -14.67
N VAL A 4 12.98 -1.37 -14.51
CA VAL A 4 12.76 -0.42 -13.39
C VAL A 4 12.55 -1.18 -12.09
N ILE A 5 11.75 -2.24 -12.09
CA ILE A 5 11.55 -3.12 -10.91
C ILE A 5 12.91 -3.64 -10.43
N LYS A 6 13.69 -4.22 -11.35
CA LYS A 6 15.00 -4.77 -11.04
C LYS A 6 15.97 -3.71 -10.50
N GLU A 7 15.96 -2.52 -11.10
CA GLU A 7 16.79 -1.40 -10.63
C GLU A 7 16.42 -0.99 -9.20
N MET A 8 15.14 -0.77 -8.92
CA MET A 8 14.71 -0.29 -7.60
C MET A 8 14.88 -1.35 -6.53
N SER A 9 14.54 -2.61 -6.83
CA SER A 9 14.73 -3.71 -5.90
C SER A 9 16.21 -3.96 -5.57
N SER A 10 17.14 -3.75 -6.52
CA SER A 10 18.57 -3.92 -6.28
C SER A 10 19.14 -2.99 -5.19
N LYS A 11 18.47 -1.87 -4.91
CA LYS A 11 18.86 -0.88 -3.90
C LYS A 11 18.33 -1.21 -2.50
N THR A 12 17.61 -2.33 -2.35
CA THR A 12 16.92 -2.69 -1.10
C THR A 12 17.65 -3.79 -0.31
N PRO A 13 17.42 -3.92 1.02
CA PRO A 13 18.04 -4.97 1.83
C PRO A 13 17.70 -6.41 1.43
N ASP A 14 16.58 -6.64 0.74
CA ASP A 14 16.16 -7.94 0.23
C ASP A 14 15.62 -7.78 -1.21
N PRO A 15 16.53 -7.73 -2.21
CA PRO A 15 16.16 -7.46 -3.60
C PRO A 15 15.23 -8.49 -4.21
N GLU A 16 15.41 -9.76 -3.87
CA GLU A 16 14.60 -10.85 -4.43
C GLU A 16 13.16 -10.75 -3.94
N ARG A 17 12.96 -10.55 -2.63
CA ARG A 17 11.63 -10.34 -2.05
C ARG A 17 10.97 -9.08 -2.62
N SER A 18 11.73 -7.99 -2.73
CA SER A 18 11.25 -6.73 -3.29
C SER A 18 10.75 -6.91 -4.72
N SER A 19 11.56 -7.50 -5.61
CA SER A 19 11.23 -7.68 -7.03
C SER A 19 9.97 -8.52 -7.19
N LYS A 20 9.92 -9.67 -6.51
CA LYS A 20 8.79 -10.59 -6.58
C LYS A 20 7.49 -9.95 -6.12
N ASN A 21 7.53 -9.15 -5.06
CA ASN A 21 6.34 -8.48 -4.55
C ASN A 21 5.90 -7.30 -5.44
N LEU A 22 6.84 -6.54 -6.01
CA LEU A 22 6.52 -5.50 -6.99
C LEU A 22 5.91 -6.06 -8.29
N GLU A 23 6.46 -7.17 -8.79
CA GLU A 23 5.90 -7.89 -9.93
C GLU A 23 4.47 -8.35 -9.64
N ARG A 24 4.23 -8.95 -8.46
CA ARG A 24 2.87 -9.35 -8.03
C ARG A 24 1.91 -8.16 -7.94
N LEU A 25 2.36 -7.03 -7.39
CA LEU A 25 1.55 -5.81 -7.32
C LEU A 25 1.18 -5.32 -8.72
N LEU A 26 2.14 -5.25 -9.64
CA LEU A 26 1.91 -4.77 -11.01
C LEU A 26 1.08 -5.73 -11.86
N LEU A 27 1.13 -7.03 -11.57
CA LEU A 27 0.22 -7.99 -12.19
C LEU A 27 -1.24 -7.78 -11.73
N ASN A 28 -1.46 -7.46 -10.45
CA ASN A 28 -2.79 -7.17 -9.92
C ASN A 28 -3.30 -5.76 -10.25
N ALA A 29 -2.41 -4.77 -10.25
CA ALA A 29 -2.71 -3.37 -10.49
C ALA A 29 -1.64 -2.74 -11.39
N PRO A 30 -1.70 -2.98 -12.73
CA PRO A 30 -0.70 -2.46 -13.67
C PRO A 30 -0.58 -0.93 -13.68
N GLY A 31 -1.65 -0.24 -13.25
CA GLY A 31 -1.75 1.22 -13.26
C GLY A 31 -1.26 1.91 -11.99
N VAL A 32 -0.89 1.16 -10.93
CA VAL A 32 -0.66 1.72 -9.58
C VAL A 32 0.45 2.78 -9.53
N PHE A 33 1.45 2.70 -10.42
CA PHE A 33 2.56 3.66 -10.50
C PHE A 33 2.48 4.59 -11.71
N THR A 34 1.36 4.63 -12.43
CA THR A 34 1.22 5.51 -13.62
C THR A 34 1.22 6.98 -13.22
N THR A 35 0.57 7.29 -12.09
CA THR A 35 0.49 8.64 -11.51
C THR A 35 1.57 8.84 -10.43
N HIS A 36 2.07 7.75 -9.85
CA HIS A 36 2.95 7.72 -8.69
C HIS A 36 4.33 7.11 -9.02
N GLY A 37 4.87 7.42 -10.21
CA GLY A 37 6.11 6.81 -10.72
C GLY A 37 7.29 6.88 -9.75
N ASP A 38 7.42 7.99 -9.01
CA ASP A 38 8.48 8.21 -8.03
C ASP A 38 8.34 7.33 -6.77
N PHE A 39 7.15 6.78 -6.52
CA PHE A 39 6.87 5.97 -5.34
C PHE A 39 7.21 4.49 -5.52
N ILE A 40 7.56 4.06 -6.73
CA ILE A 40 7.99 2.67 -6.96
C ILE A 40 9.24 2.31 -6.14
N GLU A 41 10.15 3.26 -5.90
CA GLU A 41 11.30 3.06 -5.03
C GLU A 41 10.88 2.89 -3.55
N ILE A 42 9.90 3.67 -3.11
CA ILE A 42 9.36 3.57 -1.74
C ILE A 42 8.68 2.21 -1.56
N ALA A 43 7.86 1.79 -2.52
CA ALA A 43 7.22 0.47 -2.52
C ALA A 43 8.27 -0.66 -2.53
N ALA A 44 9.32 -0.52 -3.35
CA ALA A 44 10.42 -1.49 -3.40
C ALA A 44 11.05 -1.72 -2.02
N ARG A 45 11.36 -0.62 -1.31
CA ARG A 45 11.92 -0.67 0.05
C ARG A 45 10.91 -1.23 1.04
N LEU A 46 9.66 -0.78 1.00
CA LEU A 46 8.61 -1.26 1.90
C LEU A 46 8.46 -2.78 1.82
N PHE A 47 8.39 -3.30 0.60
CA PHE A 47 8.21 -4.73 0.32
C PHE A 47 9.47 -5.54 0.63
N SER A 48 10.66 -4.91 0.56
CA SER A 48 11.89 -5.51 1.05
C SER A 48 11.97 -5.57 2.58
N TYR A 49 11.07 -4.96 3.35
CA TYR A 49 11.06 -5.03 4.82
C TYR A 49 9.91 -5.85 5.39
N SER A 50 8.74 -5.86 4.75
CA SER A 50 7.55 -6.52 5.28
C SER A 50 6.78 -7.28 4.21
N GLN A 51 6.75 -8.61 4.36
CA GLN A 51 5.91 -9.46 3.51
C GLN A 51 4.42 -9.23 3.76
N PHE A 52 4.04 -9.00 5.03
CA PHE A 52 2.66 -8.68 5.39
C PHE A 52 2.16 -7.42 4.67
N LEU A 53 2.95 -6.35 4.71
CA LEU A 53 2.56 -5.09 4.10
C LEU A 53 2.54 -5.18 2.57
N ALA A 54 3.47 -5.94 1.98
CA ALA A 54 3.43 -6.26 0.57
C ALA A 54 2.15 -6.99 0.18
N ASP A 55 1.80 -8.07 0.88
CA ASP A 55 0.59 -8.84 0.59
C ASP A 55 -0.68 -8.00 0.81
N TYR A 56 -0.71 -7.12 1.83
CA TYR A 56 -1.82 -6.20 2.05
C TYR A 56 -2.00 -5.23 0.87
N CYS A 57 -0.95 -4.55 0.45
CA CYS A 57 -0.99 -3.63 -0.69
C CYS A 57 -1.33 -4.35 -2.02
N ILE A 58 -0.85 -5.58 -2.22
CA ILE A 58 -1.16 -6.39 -3.40
C ILE A 58 -2.65 -6.78 -3.46
N ASN A 59 -3.25 -7.07 -2.31
CA ASN A 59 -4.67 -7.42 -2.21
C ASN A 59 -5.59 -6.19 -2.21
N HIS A 60 -5.08 -5.03 -1.79
CA HIS A 60 -5.82 -3.78 -1.71
C HIS A 60 -5.04 -2.60 -2.36
N PRO A 61 -4.84 -2.59 -3.69
CA PRO A 61 -3.98 -1.60 -4.35
C PRO A 61 -4.44 -0.15 -4.20
N THR A 62 -5.75 0.08 -4.11
CA THR A 62 -6.33 1.42 -3.89
C THR A 62 -5.95 2.02 -2.54
N ILE A 63 -5.70 1.18 -1.52
CA ILE A 63 -5.25 1.63 -0.21
C ILE A 63 -3.80 2.12 -0.30
N LEU A 64 -2.97 1.43 -1.10
CA LEU A 64 -1.62 1.90 -1.38
C LEU A 64 -1.68 3.27 -2.10
N GLU A 65 -2.46 3.40 -3.16
CA GLU A 65 -2.62 4.68 -3.89
C GLU A 65 -3.04 5.81 -2.95
N HIS A 66 -4.06 5.58 -2.13
CA HIS A 66 -4.53 6.57 -1.16
C HIS A 66 -3.45 6.92 -0.11
N ALA A 67 -2.71 5.93 0.38
CA ALA A 67 -1.62 6.16 1.32
C ALA A 67 -0.47 6.95 0.68
N LEU A 68 -0.19 6.73 -0.62
CA LEU A 68 0.79 7.52 -1.36
C LEU A 68 0.34 8.97 -1.56
N ASP A 69 -0.95 9.20 -1.84
CA ASP A 69 -1.52 10.55 -1.98
C ASP A 69 -1.48 11.35 -0.66
N THR A 70 -1.70 10.66 0.46
CA THR A 70 -1.82 11.27 1.80
C THR A 70 -0.55 11.18 2.63
N LEU A 71 0.57 10.70 2.07
CA LEU A 71 1.81 10.43 2.80
C LEU A 71 2.40 11.68 3.50
N HIS A 72 2.04 12.86 3.02
CA HIS A 72 2.47 14.16 3.54
C HIS A 72 1.59 14.67 4.69
N GLU A 73 0.46 14.01 4.95
CA GLU A 73 -0.45 14.40 6.01
C GLU A 73 0.02 13.92 7.38
N GLN A 74 -0.13 14.78 8.38
CA GLN A 74 0.05 14.37 9.76
C GLN A 74 -1.16 13.54 10.21
N ILE A 75 -0.90 12.27 10.51
CA ILE A 75 -1.86 11.41 11.19
C ILE A 75 -1.88 11.77 12.68
N THR A 76 -3.04 12.19 13.18
CA THR A 76 -3.26 12.51 14.59
C THR A 76 -4.29 11.55 15.18
N ARG A 77 -4.24 11.36 16.50
CA ARG A 77 -5.21 10.52 17.20
C ARG A 77 -6.63 11.02 16.98
N GLU A 78 -6.81 12.33 16.96
CA GLU A 78 -8.08 13.00 16.74
C GLU A 78 -8.63 12.71 15.35
N LYS A 79 -7.79 12.74 14.30
CA LYS A 79 -8.16 12.35 12.94
C LYS A 79 -8.61 10.88 12.87
N ILE A 80 -7.85 9.97 13.47
CA ILE A 80 -8.19 8.54 13.50
C ILE A 80 -9.55 8.32 14.18
N ILE A 81 -9.80 8.97 15.33
CA ILE A 81 -11.09 8.85 16.03
C ILE A 81 -12.22 9.45 15.21
N ALA A 82 -12.00 10.59 14.55
CA ALA A 82 -13.01 11.22 13.70
C ALA A 82 -13.40 10.32 12.52
N GLU A 83 -12.43 9.67 11.86
CA GLU A 83 -12.70 8.70 10.79
C GLU A 83 -13.49 7.49 11.30
N ILE A 84 -13.09 6.90 12.42
CA ILE A 84 -13.78 5.73 12.99
C ILE A 84 -15.22 6.07 13.43
N THR A 85 -15.42 7.24 14.03
CA THR A 85 -16.74 7.67 14.55
C THR A 85 -17.66 8.21 13.47
N GLY A 86 -17.12 8.81 12.41
CA GLY A 86 -17.88 9.27 11.25
C GLY A 86 -18.47 8.14 10.41
N VAL A 87 -17.88 6.95 10.49
CA VAL A 87 -18.37 5.77 9.79
C VAL A 87 -19.20 4.91 10.74
N HIS A 88 -20.36 5.41 11.16
CA HIS A 88 -21.27 4.66 12.00
C HIS A 88 -21.97 3.57 11.16
N PRO A 89 -21.65 2.27 11.32
CA PRO A 89 -22.25 1.22 10.53
C PRO A 89 -23.62 0.91 11.14
N GLN A 90 -24.69 1.06 10.34
CA GLN A 90 -26.06 0.72 10.75
C GLN A 90 -26.20 -0.79 11.03
N ASP A 91 -25.23 -1.60 10.57
CA ASP A 91 -25.21 -3.06 10.63
C ASP A 91 -23.88 -3.60 11.18
N LYS A 92 -23.96 -4.56 12.11
CA LYS A 92 -22.78 -5.18 12.76
C LYS A 92 -21.82 -5.84 11.76
N ALA A 93 -22.35 -6.44 10.69
CA ALA A 93 -21.56 -7.05 9.64
C ALA A 93 -20.83 -5.99 8.78
N ALA A 94 -21.48 -4.85 8.53
CA ALA A 94 -20.87 -3.71 7.85
C ALA A 94 -19.77 -3.08 8.72
N GLY A 95 -19.97 -3.00 10.03
CA GLY A 95 -18.95 -2.51 10.96
C GLY A 95 -17.72 -3.40 11.07
N MET A 96 -17.91 -4.73 11.05
CA MET A 96 -16.79 -5.67 11.03
C MET A 96 -15.99 -5.66 9.72
N ARG A 97 -16.64 -5.37 8.59
CA ARG A 97 -15.97 -5.17 7.30
C ARG A 97 -15.20 -3.87 7.32
N LEU A 98 -15.83 -2.80 7.77
CA LEU A 98 -15.19 -1.51 7.90
C LEU A 98 -13.91 -1.60 8.74
N LEU A 99 -13.97 -2.16 9.94
CA LEU A 99 -12.83 -2.33 10.84
C LEU A 99 -11.70 -3.22 10.28
N ARG A 100 -11.98 -4.01 9.24
CA ARG A 100 -10.98 -4.84 8.56
C ARG A 100 -10.29 -4.09 7.43
N ASP A 101 -10.97 -3.10 6.86
CA ASP A 101 -10.51 -2.31 5.72
C ASP A 101 -9.79 -1.01 6.17
N ILE A 102 -9.82 -0.68 7.48
CA ILE A 102 -8.94 0.31 8.14
C ILE A 102 -7.58 -0.34 8.45
#